data_AF-A0AA97HFB8-F1
#
_entry.id   AF-A0AA97HFB8-F1
#
_cell.length_a   1.000
_cell.length_b   1.000
_cell.length_c   1.000
_cell.angle_alpha   90.00
_cell.angle_beta   90.00
_cell.angle_gamma   90.00
#
_symmetry.space_group_name_H-M   'P 1'
#
loop_
_entity.id
_entity.type
_entity.pdbx_description
1 polymer ?
#
loop_
_entity_poly.entity_id
_entity_poly.type
_entity_poly.pdbx_seq_one_letter_code
_entity_poly.pdbx_strand_id
1 'polypeptide(L)'
;MAARSILVLVCCLSLSGCAVGPRGHGAPFGLFTLGTGIAIGSVLTTLPHRHVVVDDRTYYSDGVFYRDTPRGYVVVTPTPGVWVDDIPEEHRVVRHKDKDYFTSKGVWYRFDVKRKQYKVVESPFGDEDY
;
A
#
# COMPACT_ATOMS: atom_id res chain seq x y z
N MET A 1 -23.92 -54.20 -21.53
CA MET A 1 -25.21 -53.65 -22.00
C MET A 1 -25.54 -52.46 -21.09
N ALA A 2 -25.20 -51.24 -21.53
CA ALA A 2 -26.16 -50.26 -22.10
C ALA A 2 -27.26 -49.88 -21.07
N ALA A 3 -27.08 -48.80 -20.31
CA ALA A 3 -27.31 -47.38 -20.64
C ALA A 3 -28.71 -46.91 -20.24
N ARG A 4 -28.78 -45.72 -19.59
CA ARG A 4 -29.84 -44.68 -19.62
C ARG A 4 -29.67 -43.78 -18.38
N SER A 5 -28.93 -42.67 -18.45
CA SER A 5 -29.40 -41.34 -18.90
C SER A 5 -30.76 -40.94 -18.33
N ILE A 6 -30.76 -40.06 -17.32
CA ILE A 6 -31.76 -39.00 -17.15
C ILE A 6 -31.02 -37.71 -16.77
N LEU A 7 -31.25 -36.73 -17.63
CA LEU A 7 -30.85 -35.34 -17.58
C LEU A 7 -31.89 -34.60 -16.74
N VAL A 8 -31.52 -33.87 -15.68
CA VAL A 8 -32.33 -32.73 -15.21
C VAL A 8 -31.43 -31.55 -14.96
N LEU A 9 -31.46 -30.70 -15.98
CA LEU A 9 -31.10 -29.30 -16.06
C LEU A 9 -31.81 -28.51 -14.94
N VAL A 10 -31.07 -27.89 -14.02
CA VAL A 10 -31.58 -26.74 -13.25
C VAL A 10 -30.63 -25.58 -13.43
N CYS A 11 -31.19 -24.61 -14.14
CA CYS A 11 -30.70 -23.30 -14.46
C CYS A 11 -30.58 -22.45 -13.19
N CYS A 12 -29.35 -22.09 -12.80
CA CYS A 12 -29.13 -20.93 -11.95
C CYS A 12 -28.72 -19.75 -12.84
N LEU A 13 -29.73 -18.97 -13.21
CA LEU A 13 -29.58 -17.60 -13.66
C LEU A 13 -28.95 -16.77 -12.53
N SER A 14 -27.71 -16.32 -12.72
CA SER A 14 -27.22 -15.13 -12.05
C SER A 14 -26.30 -14.37 -13.00
N LEU A 15 -26.93 -13.41 -13.68
CA LEU A 15 -26.45 -12.11 -14.13
C LEU A 15 -24.96 -11.97 -14.49
N SER A 16 -24.75 -11.77 -15.79
CA SER A 16 -24.02 -10.64 -16.39
C SER A 16 -23.13 -9.83 -15.43
N GLY A 17 -21.83 -10.05 -15.56
CA GLY A 17 -20.79 -9.12 -15.15
C GLY A 17 -19.72 -9.11 -16.24
N CYS A 18 -19.92 -8.29 -17.26
CA CYS A 18 -18.96 -8.09 -18.33
C CYS A 18 -17.60 -7.63 -17.79
N ALA A 19 -16.56 -8.11 -18.45
CA ALA A 19 -15.19 -7.68 -18.35
C ALA A 19 -15.03 -6.15 -18.27
N VAL A 20 -14.32 -5.67 -17.25
CA VAL A 20 -13.30 -4.60 -17.36
C VAL A 20 -12.24 -4.90 -16.30
N GLY A 21 -11.18 -5.59 -16.71
CA GLY A 21 -9.90 -5.43 -16.04
C GLY A 21 -9.19 -4.22 -16.63
N PRO A 22 -8.67 -3.29 -15.82
CA PRO A 22 -7.46 -2.59 -16.18
C PRO A 22 -6.28 -3.39 -15.63
N ARG A 23 -5.45 -3.85 -16.56
CA ARG A 23 -4.04 -4.13 -16.31
C ARG A 23 -3.42 -2.87 -15.69
N GLY A 24 -2.81 -2.97 -14.52
CA GLY A 24 -2.10 -1.83 -13.94
C GLY A 24 -1.58 -2.08 -12.53
N HIS A 25 -0.38 -2.66 -12.46
CA HIS A 25 0.60 -2.59 -11.37
C HIS A 25 0.14 -3.02 -9.96
N GLY A 26 0.71 -4.14 -9.52
CA GLY A 26 0.66 -4.59 -8.14
C GLY A 26 1.13 -3.49 -7.18
N ALA A 27 0.24 -3.13 -6.27
CA ALA A 27 0.65 -2.86 -4.91
C ALA A 27 -0.07 -3.94 -4.08
N PRO A 28 0.58 -4.56 -3.08
CA PRO A 28 -0.11 -5.50 -2.21
C PRO A 28 -1.10 -4.68 -1.38
N PHE A 29 -2.35 -4.61 -1.83
CA PHE A 29 -3.45 -4.00 -1.11
C PHE A 29 -3.91 -4.94 0.02
N GLY A 30 -2.99 -5.24 0.94
CA GLY A 30 -3.35 -5.69 2.27
C GLY A 30 -3.97 -4.53 3.04
N LEU A 31 -5.00 -4.80 3.82
CA LEU A 31 -5.61 -3.82 4.72
C LEU A 31 -4.59 -3.43 5.81
N PHE A 32 -3.64 -2.53 5.51
CA PHE A 32 -2.65 -2.07 6.48
C PHE A 32 -3.33 -1.10 7.45
N THR A 33 -3.65 -1.60 8.63
CA THR A 33 -4.02 -0.74 9.77
C THR A 33 -2.74 -0.07 10.26
N LEU A 34 -2.62 1.23 10.03
CA LEU A 34 -1.53 2.04 10.55
C LEU A 34 -1.90 2.26 12.02
N GLY A 35 -1.18 1.61 12.93
CA GLY A 35 -1.53 1.51 14.36
C GLY A 35 -2.14 2.80 14.92
N THR A 36 -3.27 2.66 15.64
CA THR A 36 -4.27 3.67 16.12
C THR A 36 -5.64 3.67 15.42
N GLY A 37 -5.85 2.81 14.41
CA GLY A 37 -7.16 2.65 13.75
C GLY A 37 -7.35 3.51 12.50
N ILE A 38 -6.27 4.09 11.98
CA ILE A 38 -6.26 4.79 10.69
C ILE A 38 -6.01 3.76 9.58
N ALA A 39 -6.97 3.62 8.68
CA ALA A 39 -6.87 2.74 7.52
C ALA A 39 -6.49 3.52 6.27
N ILE A 40 -5.85 2.85 5.32
CA ILE A 40 -5.68 3.40 3.97
C ILE A 40 -7.07 3.75 3.40
N GLY A 41 -7.20 4.94 2.84
CA GLY A 41 -8.46 5.48 2.34
C GLY A 41 -9.29 6.26 3.36
N SER A 42 -8.91 6.30 4.64
CA SER A 42 -9.54 7.18 5.62
C SER A 42 -9.35 8.66 5.24
N VAL A 43 -10.40 9.47 5.44
CA VAL A 43 -10.38 10.92 5.20
C VAL A 43 -10.24 11.63 6.54
N LEU A 44 -9.23 12.48 6.67
CA LEU A 44 -9.02 13.37 7.80
C LEU A 44 -9.40 14.80 7.41
N THR A 45 -10.08 15.51 8.29
CA THR A 45 -10.35 16.94 8.10
C THR A 45 -9.14 17.81 8.45
N THR A 46 -8.24 17.31 9.30
CA THR A 46 -7.05 18.03 9.77
C THR A 46 -5.84 17.10 9.75
N LEU A 47 -4.70 17.60 9.24
CA LEU A 47 -3.44 16.87 9.30
C LEU A 47 -2.89 16.82 10.73
N PRO A 48 -2.13 15.76 11.08
CA PRO A 48 -1.34 15.76 12.30
C PRO A 48 -0.40 16.97 12.40
N HIS A 49 -0.18 17.48 13.62
CA HIS A 49 0.63 18.67 13.87
C HIS A 49 2.06 18.57 13.33
N ARG A 50 2.65 17.36 13.37
CA ARG A 50 4.00 17.09 12.88
C ARG A 50 3.95 16.40 11.52
N HIS A 51 3.73 17.20 10.47
CA HIS A 51 3.78 16.72 9.10
C HIS A 51 4.81 17.49 8.26
N VAL A 52 5.28 16.85 7.21
CA VAL A 52 6.15 17.45 6.20
C VAL A 52 5.55 17.24 4.81
N VAL A 53 5.80 18.18 3.90
CA VAL A 53 5.41 18.06 2.50
C VAL A 53 6.49 17.26 1.78
N VAL A 54 6.12 16.14 1.17
CA VAL A 54 7.06 15.24 0.47
C VAL A 54 6.90 15.28 -1.05
N ASP A 55 5.75 15.77 -1.53
CA ASP A 55 5.44 15.99 -2.94
C ASP A 55 4.30 17.04 -3.04
N ASP A 56 3.97 17.53 -4.25
CA ASP A 56 3.06 18.67 -4.50
C ASP A 56 1.79 18.69 -3.63
N ARG A 57 1.16 17.52 -3.44
CA ARG A 57 -0.06 17.36 -2.63
C ARG A 57 0.02 16.20 -1.64
N THR A 58 1.23 15.72 -1.37
CA THR A 58 1.46 14.57 -0.50
C THR A 58 2.20 15.01 0.76
N TYR A 59 1.65 14.64 1.89
CA TYR A 59 2.14 14.94 3.22
C TYR A 59 2.55 13.65 3.89
N TYR A 60 3.58 13.71 4.71
CA TYR A 60 4.08 12.61 5.51
C TYR A 60 4.04 12.98 6.98
N SER A 61 3.55 12.08 7.81
CA SER A 61 3.59 12.20 9.28
C SER A 61 3.68 10.81 9.88
N ASP A 62 4.74 10.57 10.67
CA ASP A 62 4.92 9.36 11.47
C ASP A 62 4.64 8.04 10.71
N GLY A 63 5.28 7.86 9.56
CA GLY A 63 5.11 6.63 8.75
C GLY A 63 3.83 6.59 7.91
N VAL A 64 2.94 7.58 8.02
CA VAL A 64 1.68 7.65 7.28
C VAL A 64 1.77 8.74 6.20
N PHE A 65 1.28 8.41 5.01
CA PHE A 65 1.20 9.34 3.89
C PHE A 65 -0.23 9.78 3.68
N TYR A 66 -0.39 11.07 3.41
CA TYR A 66 -1.67 11.71 3.20
C TYR A 66 -1.66 12.46 1.89
N ARG A 67 -2.74 12.40 1.13
CA ARG A 67 -2.93 13.19 -0.08
C ARG A 67 -4.03 14.21 0.14
N ASP A 68 -3.75 15.46 -0.19
CA ASP A 68 -4.75 16.52 -0.15
C ASP A 68 -5.82 16.31 -1.24
N THR A 69 -7.08 16.52 -0.83
CA THR A 69 -8.27 16.42 -1.67
C THR A 69 -9.26 17.53 -1.28
N PRO A 70 -10.23 17.86 -2.14
CA PRO A 70 -11.27 18.86 -1.79
C PRO A 70 -12.09 18.54 -0.53
N ARG A 71 -12.06 17.30 -0.04
CA ARG A 71 -12.79 16.83 1.14
C ARG A 71 -11.91 16.71 2.40
N GLY A 72 -10.64 17.06 2.31
CA GLY A 72 -9.64 16.87 3.35
C GLY A 72 -8.50 15.96 2.89
N TYR A 73 -7.85 15.30 3.83
CA TYR A 73 -6.62 14.53 3.61
C TYR A 73 -6.89 13.04 3.63
N VAL A 74 -6.62 12.36 2.52
CA VAL A 74 -6.83 10.91 2.39
C VAL A 74 -5.55 10.18 2.71
N VAL A 75 -5.62 9.17 3.56
CA VAL A 75 -4.49 8.26 3.83
C VAL A 75 -4.22 7.42 2.57
N VAL A 76 -2.99 7.48 2.07
CA VAL A 76 -2.58 6.81 0.84
C VAL A 76 -1.35 5.95 1.07
N THR A 77 -1.17 4.94 0.23
CA THR A 77 0.10 4.24 0.09
C THR A 77 1.09 5.18 -0.61
N PRO A 78 2.34 5.30 -0.11
CA PRO A 78 3.34 6.14 -0.77
C PRO A 78 3.76 5.55 -2.12
N THR A 79 4.01 6.43 -3.08
CA THR A 79 4.67 6.04 -4.33
C THR A 79 6.16 5.76 -4.08
N PRO A 80 6.73 4.66 -4.58
CA PRO A 80 8.18 4.46 -4.54
C PRO A 80 8.93 5.64 -5.16
N GLY A 81 10.03 6.06 -4.52
CA GLY A 81 10.83 7.19 -4.97
C GLY A 81 10.75 8.43 -4.09
N VAL A 82 9.72 8.54 -3.25
CA VAL A 82 9.54 9.64 -2.30
C VAL A 82 10.66 9.66 -1.25
N TRP A 83 11.09 10.85 -0.85
CA TRP A 83 12.11 11.06 0.19
C TRP A 83 11.47 11.58 1.48
N VAL A 84 11.93 11.06 2.61
CA VAL A 84 11.56 11.52 3.95
C VAL A 84 12.81 11.68 4.80
N ASP A 85 12.81 12.66 5.69
CA ASP A 85 13.95 12.92 6.58
C ASP A 85 14.07 11.86 7.67
N ASP A 86 12.93 11.45 8.24
CA ASP A 86 12.86 10.50 9.33
C ASP A 86 11.79 9.43 9.07
N ILE A 87 11.94 8.29 9.73
CA ILE A 87 10.96 7.20 9.76
C ILE A 87 10.53 6.94 11.22
N PRO A 88 9.40 6.24 11.47
CA PRO A 88 8.99 5.93 12.84
C PRO A 88 10.09 5.20 13.61
N GLU A 89 10.20 5.48 14.90
CA GLU A 89 11.14 4.79 15.79
C GLU A 89 10.87 3.27 15.79
N GLU A 90 9.60 2.89 15.72
CA GLU A 90 9.10 1.53 15.54
C GLU A 90 9.26 1.04 14.08
N HIS A 91 10.51 0.87 13.65
CA HIS A 91 10.84 0.23 12.39
C HIS A 91 11.62 -1.06 12.59
N ARG A 92 11.53 -1.97 11.63
CA ARG A 92 12.37 -3.17 11.56
C ARG A 92 13.46 -2.97 10.52
N VAL A 93 14.66 -3.41 10.85
CA VAL A 93 15.77 -3.49 9.89
C VAL A 93 15.81 -4.89 9.30
N VAL A 94 15.85 -4.96 7.98
CA VAL A 94 15.85 -6.21 7.21
C VAL A 94 17.01 -6.18 6.23
N ARG A 95 17.87 -7.19 6.31
CA ARG A 95 19.01 -7.34 5.39
C ARG A 95 18.64 -8.29 4.25
N HIS A 96 18.80 -7.85 3.01
CA HIS A 96 18.55 -8.64 1.81
C HIS A 96 19.58 -8.32 0.72
N LYS A 97 20.23 -9.34 0.15
CA LYS A 97 21.26 -9.20 -0.91
C LYS A 97 22.31 -8.12 -0.58
N ASP A 98 22.87 -8.21 0.64
CA ASP A 98 23.88 -7.29 1.19
C ASP A 98 23.48 -5.81 1.31
N LYS A 99 22.19 -5.53 1.28
CA LYS A 99 21.64 -4.20 1.51
C LYS A 99 20.72 -4.22 2.73
N ASP A 100 20.80 -3.14 3.50
CA ASP A 100 19.90 -2.93 4.63
C ASP A 100 18.68 -2.14 4.16
N TYR A 101 17.51 -2.63 4.55
CA TYR A 101 16.20 -2.06 4.31
C TYR A 101 15.53 -1.80 5.66
N PHE A 102 14.68 -0.79 5.70
CA PHE A 102 13.90 -0.45 6.88
C PHE A 102 12.42 -0.61 6.53
N THR A 103 11.63 -1.21 7.40
CA THR A 103 10.18 -1.33 7.21
C THR A 103 9.42 -0.86 8.43
N SER A 104 8.39 -0.06 8.20
CA SER A 104 7.46 0.39 9.23
C SER A 104 6.08 0.57 8.63
N LYS A 105 5.04 0.18 9.38
CA LYS A 105 3.62 0.29 8.99
C LYS A 105 3.32 -0.17 7.54
N GLY A 106 4.02 -1.21 7.06
CA GLY A 106 3.84 -1.77 5.70
C GLY A 106 4.59 -1.04 4.58
N VAL A 107 5.32 0.03 4.88
CA VAL A 107 6.15 0.78 3.92
C VAL A 107 7.61 0.34 4.01
N TRP A 108 8.30 0.30 2.88
CA TRP A 108 9.72 -0.03 2.78
C TRP A 108 10.57 1.20 2.46
N TYR A 109 11.72 1.28 3.11
CA TYR A 109 12.64 2.40 3.01
C TYR A 109 14.09 1.92 2.83
N ARG A 110 14.89 2.77 2.19
CA ARG A 110 16.36 2.68 2.21
C ARG A 110 16.97 4.02 2.60
N PHE A 111 17.94 3.97 3.50
CA PHE A 111 18.70 5.15 3.86
C PHE A 111 19.74 5.50 2.79
N ASP A 112 19.78 6.76 2.38
CA ASP A 112 20.81 7.31 1.49
C ASP A 112 21.80 8.14 2.30
N VAL A 113 23.05 7.68 2.34
CA VAL A 113 24.12 8.31 3.14
C VAL A 113 24.50 9.69 2.63
N LYS A 114 24.36 9.96 1.32
CA LYS A 114 24.73 11.26 0.73
C LYS A 114 23.70 12.33 1.07
N ARG A 115 22.42 11.97 0.99
CA ARG A 115 21.29 12.87 1.31
C ARG A 115 20.97 12.92 2.80
N LYS A 116 21.39 11.90 3.57
CA LYS A 116 20.97 11.67 4.96
C LYS A 116 19.44 11.59 5.08
N GLN A 117 18.81 10.93 4.12
CA GLN A 117 17.35 10.81 4.01
C GLN A 117 16.97 9.37 3.69
N TYR A 118 15.74 9.00 4.02
CA TYR A 118 15.15 7.73 3.65
C TYR A 118 14.39 7.86 2.34
N LYS A 119 14.63 6.93 1.42
CA LYS A 119 13.87 6.79 0.19
C LYS A 119 12.85 5.68 0.34
N VAL A 120 11.59 5.97 0.03
CA VAL A 120 10.55 4.93 -0.12
C VAL A 120 10.91 4.06 -1.31
N VAL A 121 10.92 2.75 -1.11
CA VAL A 121 11.23 1.75 -2.14
C VAL A 121 10.15 0.68 -2.18
N GLU A 122 10.15 -0.12 -3.25
CA GLU A 122 9.38 -1.35 -3.30
C GLU A 122 9.92 -2.40 -2.32
N SER A 123 9.09 -3.39 -2.01
CA SER A 123 9.50 -4.54 -1.19
C SER A 123 10.74 -5.22 -1.81
N PRO A 124 11.81 -5.47 -1.03
CA PRO A 124 13.00 -6.14 -1.56
C PRO A 124 12.76 -7.62 -1.91
N PHE A 125 11.65 -8.20 -1.45
CA PHE A 125 11.25 -9.58 -1.70
C PHE A 125 10.33 -9.73 -2.93
N GLY A 126 10.00 -8.63 -3.61
CA GLY A 126 9.05 -8.64 -4.72
C GLY A 126 7.63 -9.03 -4.27
N ASP A 127 6.81 -9.39 -5.26
CA ASP A 127 5.44 -9.89 -5.06
C ASP A 127 5.43 -11.40 -4.70
N GLU A 128 6.54 -11.93 -4.19
CA GLU A 128 6.62 -13.33 -3.76
C GLU A 128 5.78 -13.48 -2.48
N ASP A 129 4.48 -13.62 -2.71
CA ASP A 129 3.45 -14.01 -1.75
C ASP A 129 3.94 -15.21 -0.94
N TYR A 130 3.82 -15.12 0.38
CA TYR A 130 3.84 -16.26 1.29
C TYR A 130 2.57 -17.11 1.13
#